data_AF-A0A2E3NMW1-F1
#
_entry.id   AF-A0A2E3NMW1-F1
#
_cell.length_a   1.000
_cell.length_b   1.000
_cell.length_c   1.000
_cell.angle_alpha   90.00
_cell.angle_beta   90.00
_cell.angle_gamma   90.00
#
_symmetry.space_group_name_H-M   'P 1'
#
loop_
_entity.id
_entity.type
_entity.pdbx_description
1 polymer ?
#
loop_
_entity_poly.entity_id
_entity_poly.type
_entity_poly.pdbx_seq_one_letter_code
_entity_poly.pdbx_strand_id
1 'polypeptide(L)' 'MLAAVELLSALPRRGRVVPEASETTEEIRELIHHGYRRLYWVHESSVTVLAVIHGARAIANMSGKPWEQSNQ' A
#
# COMPACT_ATOMS: atom_id res chain seq x y z
N MET A 1 -7.29 -7.52 14.40
CA MET A 1 -7.80 -6.78 13.23
C MET A 1 -7.88 -5.27 13.50
N LEU A 2 -8.46 -4.83 14.64
CA LEU A 2 -8.51 -3.41 15.04
C LEU A 2 -7.14 -2.76 15.33
N ALA A 3 -6.29 -3.42 16.12
CA ALA A 3 -4.97 -2.89 16.51
C ALA A 3 -4.04 -2.57 15.32
N ALA A 4 -4.21 -3.26 14.19
CA ALA A 4 -3.40 -3.00 13.00
C ALA A 4 -3.83 -1.72 12.27
N VAL A 5 -5.10 -1.31 12.41
CA VAL A 5 -5.64 -0.07 11.84
C VAL A 5 -5.22 1.11 12.71
N GLU A 6 -5.35 1.00 14.03
CA GLU A 6 -4.91 2.03 14.99
C GLU A 6 -3.40 2.30 14.87
N LEU A 7 -2.59 1.25 14.71
CA LEU A 7 -1.16 1.38 14.48
C LEU A 7 -0.84 2.08 13.16
N LEU A 8 -1.67 1.89 12.12
CA LEU A 8 -1.51 2.56 10.83
C LEU A 8 -1.83 4.05 10.93
N SER A 9 -2.86 4.40 11.70
CA SER A 9 -3.21 5.79 11.99
C SER A 9 -2.11 6.50 12.79
N ALA A 10 -1.48 5.80 13.74
CA ALA A 10 -0.39 6.36 14.55
C ALA A 10 0.96 6.41 13.81
N LEU A 11 1.25 5.43 12.96
CA LEU A 11 2.53 5.27 12.26
C LEU A 11 2.31 4.98 10.75
N PRO A 12 1.72 5.93 10.00
CA PRO A 12 1.34 5.70 8.60
C PRO A 12 2.53 5.41 7.70
N ARG A 13 3.73 5.93 8.03
CA ARG A 13 4.97 5.71 7.27
C ARG A 13 5.76 4.45 7.68
N ARG A 14 5.16 3.52 8.45
CA ARG A 14 5.84 2.29 8.87
C ARG A 14 5.96 1.25 7.75
N GLY A 15 5.05 1.25 6.79
CA GLY A 15 5.10 0.36 5.63
C GLY A 15 6.33 0.61 4.77
N ARG A 16 6.82 -0.43 4.09
CA ARG A 16 7.92 -0.33 3.12
C ARG A 16 7.45 0.45 1.89
N VAL A 17 8.30 1.28 1.30
CA VAL A 17 8.04 1.88 -0.02
C VAL A 17 8.05 0.80 -1.09
N VAL A 18 7.03 0.78 -1.95
CA VAL A 18 6.91 -0.19 -3.04
C VAL A 18 7.77 0.27 -4.22
N PRO A 19 8.89 -0.39 -4.53
CA PRO A 19 9.79 0.06 -5.59
C PRO A 19 9.12 0.01 -6.97
N GLU A 20 8.17 -0.90 -7.19
CA GLU A 20 7.42 -0.99 -8.44
C GLU A 20 6.51 0.22 -8.73
N ALA A 21 6.29 1.09 -7.74
CA ALA A 21 5.49 2.31 -7.86
C ALA A 21 6.35 3.59 -7.98
N SER A 22 7.65 3.46 -8.28
CA SER A 22 8.59 4.60 -8.31
C SER A 22 8.23 5.71 -9.30
N GLU A 23 7.41 5.41 -10.31
CA GLU A 23 6.95 6.38 -11.33
C GLU A 23 5.72 7.18 -10.87
N THR A 24 5.11 6.83 -9.73
CA THR A 24 3.92 7.50 -9.18
C THR A 24 4.33 8.71 -8.34
N THR A 25 3.50 9.76 -8.34
CA THR A 25 3.72 10.97 -7.50
C THR A 25 3.48 10.69 -6.02
N GLU A 26 2.58 9.76 -5.71
CA GLU A 26 2.31 9.30 -4.35
C GLU A 26 3.34 8.27 -3.89
N GLU A 27 3.80 8.40 -2.64
CA GLU A 27 4.67 7.42 -2.00
C GLU A 27 3.87 6.17 -1.61
N ILE A 28 3.78 5.22 -2.53
CA ILE A 28 3.07 3.95 -2.32
C ILE A 28 3.84 3.08 -1.33
N ARG A 29 3.12 2.62 -0.30
CA ARG A 29 3.65 1.83 0.80
C ARG A 29 2.92 0.50 0.93
N GLU A 30 3.61 -0.45 1.56
CA GLU A 30 3.06 -1.74 1.85
C GLU A 30 3.31 -2.24 3.27
N LEU A 31 2.34 -2.98 3.80
CA LEU A 31 2.51 -3.81 4.98
C LEU A 31 2.32 -5.28 4.63
N ILE A 32 3.31 -6.08 5.00
CA ILE A 32 3.29 -7.53 4.84
C ILE A 32 2.93 -8.17 6.17
N HIS A 33 1.85 -8.93 6.20
CA HIS A 33 1.39 -9.62 7.40
C HIS A 33 0.64 -10.90 7.03
N HIS A 34 1.00 -12.03 7.66
CA HIS A 34 0.41 -13.35 7.40
C HIS A 34 0.32 -13.72 5.91
N GLY A 35 1.34 -13.37 5.12
CA GLY A 35 1.36 -13.68 3.69
C GLY A 35 0.42 -12.81 2.86
N TYR A 36 -0.09 -11.69 3.38
CA TYR A 36 -0.82 -10.68 2.62
C TYR A 36 -0.05 -9.36 2.59
N ARG A 37 -0.15 -8.65 1.46
CA ARG A 37 0.37 -7.31 1.21
C ARG A 37 -0.81 -6.35 1.24
N ARG A 38 -0.80 -5.40 2.16
CA ARG A 38 -1.73 -4.25 2.19
C ARG A 38 -1.03 -3.08 1.53
N LEU A 39 -1.49 -2.66 0.36
CA LEU A 39 -0.99 -1.51 -0.37
C LEU A 39 -1.79 -0.27 0.02
N TYR A 40 -1.09 0.83 0.27
CA TYR A 40 -1.72 2.08 0.63
C TYR A 40 -0.79 3.25 0.31
N TRP A 41 -1.32 4.46 0.35
CA TRP A 41 -0.54 5.69 0.30
C TRP A 41 -0.97 6.62 1.42
N VAL A 42 -0.12 7.59 1.74
CA VAL A 42 -0.34 8.57 2.80
C VAL A 42 -0.48 9.95 2.15
N HIS A 43 -1.64 10.58 2.31
CA HIS A 43 -1.89 11.95 1.84
C HIS A 43 -2.28 12.83 3.00
N GLU A 44 -1.54 13.92 3.20
CA GLU A 44 -1.77 14.86 4.29
C GLU A 44 -1.93 14.16 5.65
N SER A 45 -3.17 14.00 6.11
CA SER A 45 -3.56 13.39 7.39
C SER A 45 -4.36 12.09 7.23
N SER A 46 -4.41 11.53 6.03
CA SER A 46 -5.19 10.35 5.67
C SER A 46 -4.34 9.21 5.13
N VAL A 47 -4.84 7.99 5.32
CA VAL A 47 -4.28 6.78 4.73
C VAL A 47 -5.33 6.15 3.84
N THR A 48 -5.00 5.98 2.57
CA THR A 48 -5.90 5.37 1.58
C THR A 48 -5.39 3.98 1.24
N VAL A 49 -6.19 2.98 1.55
CA VAL A 49 -5.90 1.59 1.21
C VAL A 49 -6.28 1.35 -0.24
N LEU A 50 -5.30 0.94 -1.06
CA LEU A 50 -5.48 0.69 -2.49
C LEU A 50 -5.90 -0.75 -2.77
N ALA A 51 -5.27 -1.71 -2.10
CA ALA A 51 -5.56 -3.13 -2.30
C ALA A 51 -5.05 -4.00 -1.15
N VAL A 52 -5.66 -5.18 -1.01
CA VAL A 52 -5.14 -6.30 -0.23
C VAL A 52 -4.84 -7.45 -1.17
N ILE A 53 -3.56 -7.85 -1.26
CA ILE A 53 -3.06 -8.81 -2.24
C ILE A 53 -2.42 -9.98 -1.50
N HIS A 54 -2.67 -11.21 -1.93
CA HIS A 54 -1.92 -12.36 -1.43
C HIS A 54 -0.43 -12.24 -1.83
N GLY A 55 0.48 -12.43 -0.86
CA GLY A 55 1.91 -12.20 -1.01
C GLY A 55 2.60 -13.11 -2.02
N ALA A 56 1.99 -14.24 -2.36
CA ALA A 56 2.46 -15.10 -3.46
C ALA A 56 2.21 -14.50 -4.86
N ARG A 57 1.41 -13.44 -4.99
CA ARG A 57 1.20 -12.76 -6.28
C ARG A 57 2.36 -11.81 -6.58
N ALA A 58 2.95 -11.97 -7.76
CA ALA A 58 3.97 -11.08 -8.26
C ALA A 58 3.33 -9.76 -8.72
N ILE A 59 3.39 -8.72 -7.88
CA ILE A 59 2.86 -7.40 -8.22
C ILE A 59 3.50 -6.86 -9.48
N ALA A 60 4.81 -7.06 -9.69
CA ALA A 60 5.54 -6.68 -10.89
C ALA A 60 4.83 -7.11 -12.20
N ASN A 61 4.17 -8.25 -12.21
CA ASN A 61 3.55 -8.84 -13.42
C ASN A 61 2.03 -8.62 -13.51
N MET A 62 1.42 -7.89 -12.57
CA MET A 62 -0.01 -7.60 -12.60
C MET A 62 -0.33 -6.48 -13.61
N SER A 63 -1.29 -6.72 -14.49
CA SER A 63 -1.96 -5.66 -15.27
C SER A 63 -2.93 -4.89 -14.37
N GLY A 64 -3.02 -3.57 -14.56
CA GLY A 64 -3.85 -2.70 -13.73
C GLY A 64 -3.29 -2.57 -12.32
N LYS A 65 -2.21 -1.79 -12.15
CA LYS A 65 -1.59 -1.62 -10.84
C LYS A 65 -2.57 -0.89 -9.91
N PRO A 66 -2.65 -1.27 -8.62
CA PRO A 66 -3.59 -0.64 -7.69
C PRO A 66 -3.41 0.87 -7.50
N TRP A 67 -2.21 1.41 -7.79
CA TRP A 67 -1.89 2.83 -7.72
C TRP A 67 -2.04 3.57 -9.06
N GLU A 68 -2.43 2.91 -10.15
CA GLU A 68 -2.76 3.62 -11.40
C GLU A 68 -4.07 4.42 -11.29
N GLN A 69 -4.93 4.06 -10.33
CA GLN A 69 -6.21 4.71 -10.08
C GLN A 69 -6.10 5.94 -9.17
N SER A 70 -4.93 6.23 -8.57
CA SER A 70 -4.75 7.42 -7.72
C SER A 70 -4.54 8.73 -8.50
N ASN A 71 -4.44 8.64 -9.84
CA ASN A 71 -4.21 9.76 -10.76
C ASN A 71 -5.49 10.36 -11.38
N GLN A 72 -6.68 10.08 -10.84
CA GLN A 72 -7.96 10.67 -11.28
C GLN A 72 -8.52 11.68 -10.27
#